data_AF-A0A6A7RV49-F1
#
_entry.id   AF-A0A6A7RV49-F1
#
_cell.length_a   1.000
_cell.length_b   1.000
_cell.length_c   1.000
_cell.angle_alpha   90.00
_cell.angle_beta   90.00
_cell.angle_gamma   90.00
#
_symmetry.space_group_name_H-M   'P 1'
#
loop_
_entity.id
_entity.type
_entity.pdbx_description
1 polymer ?
#
loop_
_entity_poly.entity_id
_entity_poly.type
_entity_poly.pdbx_seq_one_letter_code
_entity_poly.pdbx_strand_id
1 'polypeptide(L)'
;MANFQLTDADRAVFSAVAAAKAPPGTIVRDFEALLSYLGADGIRVSPKECEFAIARLPELNSLLTYPAPIGLSRGRQASYPHVDGLHLLLRFSRLGRIDRSRSTPRMVLDTAMLAKWQLLNPTEQYFSLLERWWHLADGENDLWGSAAGRFAEYRHDFLKRKRPHSGVSKQESPDPLSYLLGSRQIALMQLFGLLDIESEAAVVGRGWKIKRMAATRWGLSASATYLKASGYSTGALLERLLVPSVENSAATAELSDADAGLSPFYSWAKVVLPSFPAWRNILGGVDAVEPFRGSMTFKVSLGQSVWRRIVVPAASSFEDLAEFILDTFEFDDEHLYQFRYQDEYASLRMLADPRCSDVYDDCADEVTLGEAGLLPGQLVEFRYDFGDNWRFKVLLEKRDASEGGGKPEVLAEHGKAPQQYQ
;
A
#
# COMPACT_ATOMS: atom_id res chain seq x y z
N MET A 1 11.52 -12.58 22.53
CA MET A 1 11.33 -11.13 22.34
C MET A 1 11.65 -10.37 23.62
N ALA A 2 12.16 -9.14 23.53
CA ALA A 2 12.16 -8.23 24.66
C ALA A 2 10.71 -7.90 25.01
N ASN A 3 10.26 -8.39 26.16
CA ASN A 3 8.98 -8.03 26.77
C ASN A 3 9.07 -6.54 27.15
N PHE A 4 8.97 -5.64 26.16
CA PHE A 4 9.26 -4.24 26.38
C PHE A 4 8.11 -3.65 27.17
N GLN A 5 8.44 -3.04 28.29
CA GLN A 5 7.46 -2.37 29.12
C GLN A 5 7.41 -0.90 28.75
N LEU A 6 6.19 -0.34 28.77
CA LEU A 6 6.01 1.10 28.69
C LEU A 6 6.72 1.75 29.89
N THR A 7 7.33 2.91 29.66
CA THR A 7 7.79 3.75 30.77
C THR A 7 6.59 4.43 31.44
N ASP A 8 6.74 4.96 32.65
CA ASP A 8 5.67 5.74 33.29
C ASP A 8 5.29 6.98 32.47
N ALA A 9 6.28 7.62 31.82
CA ALA A 9 6.05 8.74 30.93
C ALA A 9 5.21 8.34 29.71
N ASP A 10 5.51 7.18 29.11
CA ASP A 10 4.72 6.65 27.99
C ASP A 10 3.30 6.31 28.44
N ARG A 11 3.15 5.58 29.56
CA ARG A 11 1.82 5.26 30.14
C ARG A 11 0.97 6.50 30.35
N ALA A 12 1.56 7.58 30.87
CA ALA A 12 0.85 8.84 31.08
C ALA A 12 0.39 9.48 29.75
N VAL A 13 1.21 9.43 28.70
CA VAL A 13 0.83 9.92 27.36
C VAL A 13 -0.31 9.07 26.78
N PHE A 14 -0.19 7.74 26.81
CA PHE A 14 -1.24 6.84 26.30
C PHE A 14 -2.56 7.03 27.05
N SER A 15 -2.51 7.14 28.39
CA SER A 15 -3.71 7.38 29.21
C SER A 15 -4.36 8.73 28.91
N ALA A 16 -3.56 9.78 28.70
CA ALA A 16 -4.07 11.09 28.33
C ALA A 16 -4.78 11.08 26.96
N VAL A 17 -4.23 10.33 25.99
CA VAL A 17 -4.87 10.15 24.68
C VAL A 17 -6.15 9.33 24.80
N ALA A 18 -6.15 8.24 25.57
CA ALA A 18 -7.33 7.42 25.77
C ALA A 18 -8.47 8.14 26.48
N ALA A 19 -8.16 9.10 27.36
CA ALA A 19 -9.13 9.93 28.07
C ALA A 19 -9.64 11.13 27.24
N ALA A 20 -9.03 11.43 26.09
CA ALA A 20 -9.43 12.53 25.24
C ALA A 20 -10.79 12.27 24.56
N LYS A 21 -11.54 13.34 24.29
CA LYS A 21 -12.86 13.23 23.61
C LYS A 21 -12.78 12.72 22.17
N ALA A 22 -11.61 12.85 21.55
CA ALA A 22 -11.35 12.43 20.19
C ALA A 22 -9.94 11.82 20.10
N PRO A 23 -9.71 10.90 19.14
CA PRO A 23 -8.38 10.37 18.87
C PRO A 23 -7.38 11.48 18.47
N PRO A 24 -6.07 11.21 18.51
CA PRO A 24 -5.04 12.16 18.10
C PRO A 24 -5.21 12.65 16.66
N GLY A 25 -4.89 13.93 16.44
CA GLY A 25 -4.93 14.53 15.11
C GLY A 25 -6.34 14.65 14.54
N THR A 26 -6.45 14.58 13.21
CA THR A 26 -7.68 14.81 12.46
C THR A 26 -8.03 13.66 11.53
N ILE A 27 -7.24 12.57 11.54
CA ILE A 27 -7.31 11.50 10.55
C ILE A 27 -8.72 10.91 10.43
N VAL A 28 -9.40 10.63 11.54
CA VAL A 28 -10.76 10.05 11.52
C VAL A 28 -11.74 11.01 10.87
N ARG A 29 -11.71 12.29 11.24
CA ARG A 29 -12.61 13.32 10.67
C ARG A 29 -12.34 13.58 9.19
N ASP A 30 -11.07 13.67 8.81
CA ASP A 30 -10.67 13.94 7.43
C ASP A 30 -10.89 12.72 6.51
N PHE A 31 -10.75 11.51 7.05
CA PHE A 31 -11.08 10.28 6.33
C PHE A 31 -12.59 10.13 6.15
N GLU A 32 -13.40 10.45 7.16
CA GLU A 32 -14.86 10.46 7.02
C GLU A 32 -15.35 11.50 5.99
N ALA A 33 -14.68 12.67 5.93
CA ALA A 33 -14.94 13.66 4.89
C ALA A 33 -14.63 13.12 3.49
N LEU A 34 -13.55 12.33 3.34
CA LEU A 34 -13.24 11.63 2.08
C LEU A 34 -14.33 10.61 1.73
N LEU A 35 -14.72 9.73 2.66
CA LEU A 35 -15.76 8.72 2.43
C LEU A 35 -17.08 9.38 2.00
N SER A 36 -17.49 10.44 2.70
CA SER A 36 -18.68 11.23 2.37
C SER A 36 -18.59 11.87 0.98
N TYR A 37 -17.41 12.36 0.60
CA TYR A 37 -17.17 12.98 -0.70
C TYR A 37 -17.19 11.99 -1.87
N LEU A 38 -16.75 10.74 -1.65
CA LEU A 38 -16.90 9.68 -2.66
C LEU A 38 -18.38 9.35 -2.91
N GLY A 39 -19.16 9.23 -1.83
CA GLY A 39 -20.57 8.86 -1.90
C GLY A 39 -20.82 7.54 -2.65
N ALA A 40 -22.05 7.35 -3.14
CA ALA A 40 -22.43 6.14 -3.87
C ALA A 40 -21.85 6.08 -5.30
N ASP A 41 -21.65 7.23 -5.94
CA ASP A 41 -21.22 7.32 -7.35
C ASP A 41 -19.69 7.21 -7.55
N GLY A 42 -18.93 7.35 -6.45
CA GLY A 42 -17.48 7.38 -6.47
C GLY A 42 -16.89 8.53 -7.29
N ILE A 43 -15.57 8.50 -7.44
CA ILE A 43 -14.81 9.56 -8.13
C ILE A 43 -14.01 8.94 -9.27
N ARG A 44 -13.97 9.62 -10.42
CA ARG A 44 -13.11 9.21 -11.55
C ARG A 44 -11.65 9.19 -11.14
N VAL A 45 -10.94 8.13 -11.56
CA VAL A 45 -9.50 8.00 -11.36
C VAL A 45 -8.76 7.87 -12.68
N SER A 46 -7.44 8.12 -12.66
CA SER A 46 -6.58 7.89 -13.80
C SER A 46 -6.49 6.38 -14.11
N PRO A 47 -6.47 5.95 -15.39
CA PRO A 47 -6.47 4.52 -15.71
C PRO A 47 -5.26 3.73 -15.21
N LYS A 48 -4.09 4.38 -15.13
CA LYS A 48 -2.80 3.72 -14.82
C LYS A 48 -2.46 3.80 -13.33
N GLU A 49 -2.43 5.01 -12.79
CA GLU A 49 -2.00 5.24 -11.40
C GLU A 49 -3.16 5.16 -10.40
N CYS A 50 -4.40 5.08 -10.90
CA CYS A 50 -5.63 5.09 -10.10
C CYS A 50 -5.75 6.31 -9.16
N GLU A 51 -5.07 7.41 -9.49
CA GLU A 51 -5.16 8.68 -8.76
C GLU A 51 -6.49 9.39 -9.04
N PHE A 52 -7.03 10.11 -8.06
CA PHE A 52 -8.20 10.96 -8.23
C PHE A 52 -8.01 11.98 -9.37
N ALA A 53 -9.09 12.19 -10.13
CA ALA A 53 -9.09 13.16 -11.23
C ALA A 53 -8.66 14.56 -10.74
N ILE A 54 -7.70 15.18 -11.45
CA ILE A 54 -7.11 16.48 -11.11
C ILE A 54 -8.16 17.56 -10.79
N ALA A 55 -9.26 17.59 -11.55
CA ALA A 55 -10.34 18.56 -11.38
C ALA A 55 -11.05 18.48 -10.01
N ARG A 56 -10.97 17.34 -9.31
CA ARG A 56 -11.64 17.11 -8.02
C ARG A 56 -10.74 17.41 -6.82
N LEU A 57 -9.43 17.52 -7.03
CA LEU A 57 -8.44 17.71 -5.96
C LEU A 57 -8.60 19.03 -5.18
N PRO A 58 -8.87 20.20 -5.81
CA PRO A 58 -9.04 21.44 -5.06
C PRO A 58 -10.23 21.40 -4.10
N GLU A 59 -11.36 20.87 -4.57
CA GLU A 59 -12.58 20.71 -3.78
C GLU A 59 -12.34 19.76 -2.61
N LEU A 60 -11.77 18.56 -2.87
CA LEU A 60 -11.45 17.60 -1.83
C LEU A 60 -10.47 18.16 -0.79
N ASN A 61 -9.41 18.84 -1.24
CA ASN A 61 -8.44 19.48 -0.36
C ASN A 61 -9.12 20.50 0.58
N SER A 62 -10.08 21.28 0.08
CA SER A 62 -10.80 22.29 0.86
C SER A 62 -11.68 21.72 1.98
N LEU A 63 -12.06 20.44 1.90
CA LEU A 63 -12.86 19.76 2.91
C LEU A 63 -12.03 19.33 4.13
N LEU A 64 -10.70 19.18 3.97
CA LEU A 64 -9.81 18.66 5.00
C LEU A 64 -9.55 19.69 6.10
N THR A 65 -9.13 19.23 7.28
CA THR A 65 -8.82 20.11 8.40
C THR A 65 -7.56 20.92 8.14
N TYR A 66 -6.61 20.30 7.45
CA TYR A 66 -5.36 20.91 7.01
C TYR A 66 -5.30 20.91 5.48
N PRO A 67 -6.07 21.80 4.80
CA PRO A 67 -5.97 21.92 3.36
C PRO A 67 -4.55 22.33 3.00
N ALA A 68 -3.92 21.63 2.06
CA ALA A 68 -2.58 21.99 1.59
C ALA A 68 -2.66 23.30 0.78
N PRO A 69 -2.04 24.41 1.24
CA PRO A 69 -2.02 25.66 0.49
C PRO A 69 -1.05 25.53 -0.70
N ILE A 70 -1.60 25.44 -1.91
CA ILE A 70 -0.81 25.32 -3.14
C ILE A 70 -1.24 26.36 -4.16
N GLY A 71 -0.28 26.87 -4.95
CA GLY A 71 -0.53 27.81 -6.04
C GLY A 71 -0.34 27.21 -7.43
N LEU A 72 -0.44 25.88 -7.56
CA LEU A 72 -0.30 25.16 -8.82
C LEU A 72 -1.61 25.16 -9.62
N SER A 73 -1.56 25.57 -10.89
CA SER A 73 -2.74 25.60 -11.77
C SER A 73 -3.22 24.20 -12.22
N ARG A 74 -2.32 23.21 -12.25
CA ARG A 74 -2.62 21.80 -12.56
C ARG A 74 -1.86 20.86 -11.62
N GLY A 75 -2.01 21.05 -10.31
CA GLY A 75 -1.43 20.16 -9.30
C GLY A 75 -1.98 18.73 -9.45
N ARG A 76 -1.08 17.73 -9.51
CA ARG A 76 -1.46 16.30 -9.46
C ARG A 76 -1.75 15.87 -8.03
N GLN A 77 -2.22 14.65 -7.80
CA GLN A 77 -2.56 14.17 -6.45
C GLN A 77 -1.39 14.29 -5.47
N ALA A 78 -0.18 13.93 -5.89
CA ALA A 78 1.05 14.10 -5.10
C ALA A 78 1.35 15.57 -4.69
N SER A 79 0.73 16.55 -5.34
CA SER A 79 0.82 17.97 -4.95
C SER A 79 -0.06 18.33 -3.75
N TYR A 80 -0.98 17.44 -3.35
CA TYR A 80 -1.90 17.57 -2.21
C TYR A 80 -1.65 16.44 -1.21
N PRO A 81 -0.59 16.52 -0.38
CA PRO A 81 -0.09 15.34 0.31
C PRO A 81 -1.04 14.75 1.36
N HIS A 82 -1.92 15.56 1.96
CA HIS A 82 -3.00 15.06 2.83
C HIS A 82 -4.03 14.25 2.04
N VAL A 83 -4.47 14.75 0.88
CA VAL A 83 -5.37 14.00 -0.02
C VAL A 83 -4.72 12.70 -0.49
N ASP A 84 -3.45 12.76 -0.87
CA ASP A 84 -2.68 11.61 -1.32
C ASP A 84 -2.51 10.55 -0.21
N GLY A 85 -2.26 10.99 1.03
CA GLY A 85 -2.23 10.12 2.20
C GLY A 85 -3.59 9.45 2.49
N LEU A 86 -4.69 10.21 2.43
CA LEU A 86 -6.03 9.65 2.63
C LEU A 86 -6.42 8.67 1.51
N HIS A 87 -6.05 8.96 0.26
CA HIS A 87 -6.23 8.04 -0.87
C HIS A 87 -5.48 6.72 -0.65
N LEU A 88 -4.24 6.78 -0.12
CA LEU A 88 -3.48 5.60 0.25
C LEU A 88 -4.25 4.77 1.29
N LEU A 89 -4.66 5.40 2.39
CA LEU A 89 -5.40 4.72 3.45
C LEU A 89 -6.72 4.14 2.95
N LEU A 90 -7.41 4.82 2.05
CA LEU A 90 -8.67 4.35 1.46
C LEU A 90 -8.48 3.02 0.73
N ARG A 91 -7.39 2.90 -0.04
CA ARG A 91 -7.04 1.67 -0.77
C ARG A 91 -6.61 0.55 0.16
N PHE A 92 -5.69 0.84 1.09
CA PHE A 92 -5.08 -0.19 1.94
C PHE A 92 -5.96 -0.64 3.10
N SER A 93 -6.91 0.20 3.54
CA SER A 93 -8.00 -0.24 4.42
C SER A 93 -9.08 -1.04 3.68
N ARG A 94 -8.97 -1.17 2.35
CA ARG A 94 -9.93 -1.83 1.46
C ARG A 94 -11.33 -1.22 1.50
N LEU A 95 -11.47 0.00 2.04
CA LEU A 95 -12.72 0.76 2.05
C LEU A 95 -13.04 1.38 0.70
N GLY A 96 -12.02 1.65 -0.12
CA GLY A 96 -12.18 2.02 -1.52
C GLY A 96 -11.61 0.97 -2.44
N ARG A 97 -12.33 0.71 -3.54
CA ARG A 97 -11.93 -0.18 -4.63
C ARG A 97 -12.13 0.50 -5.97
N ILE A 98 -11.47 -0.01 -7.00
CA ILE A 98 -11.53 0.51 -8.35
C ILE A 98 -12.58 -0.24 -9.15
N ASP A 99 -13.67 0.45 -9.48
CA ASP A 99 -14.63 -0.01 -10.46
C ASP A 99 -14.08 0.25 -11.88
N ARG A 100 -13.86 -0.83 -12.62
CA ARG A 100 -13.41 -0.83 -14.03
C ARG A 100 -14.49 -1.26 -15.02
N SER A 101 -15.74 -1.42 -14.58
CA SER A 101 -16.86 -1.80 -15.45
C SER A 101 -17.20 -0.75 -16.51
N ARG A 102 -16.75 0.50 -16.33
CA ARG A 102 -17.00 1.65 -17.22
C ARG A 102 -15.74 2.06 -17.99
N SER A 103 -15.92 2.80 -19.08
CA SER A 103 -14.81 3.30 -19.92
C SER A 103 -13.78 4.16 -19.17
N THR A 104 -14.19 4.84 -18.10
CA THR A 104 -13.29 5.56 -17.20
C THR A 104 -13.39 4.94 -15.80
N PRO A 105 -12.28 4.43 -15.24
CA PRO A 105 -12.32 3.80 -13.93
C PRO A 105 -12.70 4.79 -12.83
N ARG A 106 -13.30 4.27 -11.76
CA ARG A 106 -13.72 5.06 -10.61
C ARG A 106 -13.26 4.42 -9.30
N MET A 107 -12.83 5.25 -8.35
CA MET A 107 -12.72 4.85 -6.96
C MET A 107 -14.12 4.89 -6.35
N VAL A 108 -14.61 3.74 -5.89
CA VAL A 108 -15.92 3.56 -5.25
C VAL A 108 -15.74 2.96 -3.86
N LEU A 109 -16.73 3.11 -2.99
CA LEU A 109 -16.70 2.49 -1.67
C LEU A 109 -17.04 1.00 -1.75
N ASP A 110 -16.31 0.19 -1.00
CA ASP A 110 -16.70 -1.19 -0.73
C ASP A 110 -17.79 -1.19 0.35
N THR A 111 -18.99 -1.70 0.01
CA THR A 111 -20.16 -1.61 0.88
C THR A 111 -20.04 -2.49 2.12
N ALA A 112 -19.38 -3.65 2.02
CA ALA A 112 -19.22 -4.57 3.15
C ALA A 112 -18.19 -4.01 4.14
N MET A 113 -17.06 -3.50 3.63
CA MET A 113 -16.05 -2.84 4.46
C MET A 113 -16.58 -1.55 5.07
N LEU A 114 -17.38 -0.76 4.34
CA LEU A 114 -18.00 0.45 4.87
C LEU A 114 -18.95 0.14 6.02
N ALA A 115 -19.74 -0.94 5.92
CA ALA A 115 -20.60 -1.38 7.02
C ALA A 115 -19.78 -1.76 8.26
N LYS A 116 -18.65 -2.47 8.10
CA LYS A 116 -17.71 -2.75 9.19
C LYS A 116 -17.14 -1.47 9.80
N TRP A 117 -16.71 -0.52 8.98
CA TRP A 117 -16.17 0.78 9.41
C TRP A 117 -17.16 1.59 10.26
N GLN A 118 -18.44 1.59 9.88
CA GLN A 118 -19.50 2.34 10.58
C GLN A 118 -19.84 1.77 11.96
N LEU A 119 -19.48 0.50 12.24
CA LEU A 119 -19.65 -0.11 13.56
C LEU A 119 -18.53 0.24 14.54
N LEU A 120 -17.39 0.73 14.03
CA LEU A 120 -16.23 1.07 14.84
C LEU A 120 -16.43 2.41 15.54
N ASN A 121 -16.01 2.50 16.80
CA ASN A 121 -15.92 3.78 17.48
C ASN A 121 -14.69 4.59 17.00
N PRO A 122 -14.60 5.92 17.27
CA PRO A 122 -13.51 6.74 16.78
C PRO A 122 -12.10 6.24 17.13
N THR A 123 -11.92 5.64 18.31
CA THR A 123 -10.62 5.06 18.73
C THR A 123 -10.28 3.84 17.87
N GLU A 124 -11.25 2.97 17.61
CA GLU A 124 -11.07 1.78 16.75
C GLU A 124 -10.83 2.17 15.28
N GLN A 125 -11.52 3.20 14.79
CA GLN A 125 -11.28 3.79 13.47
C GLN A 125 -9.86 4.33 13.34
N TYR A 126 -9.40 5.09 14.34
CA TYR A 126 -8.04 5.61 14.39
C TYR A 126 -6.98 4.50 14.33
N PHE A 127 -7.10 3.49 15.19
CA PHE A 127 -6.11 2.40 15.23
C PHE A 127 -6.20 1.47 14.02
N SER A 128 -7.37 1.31 13.41
CA SER A 128 -7.51 0.57 12.14
C SER A 128 -6.76 1.28 11.02
N LEU A 129 -6.87 2.60 10.90
CA LEU A 129 -6.11 3.35 9.90
C LEU A 129 -4.60 3.37 10.21
N LEU A 130 -4.23 3.45 11.50
CA LEU A 130 -2.84 3.42 11.93
C LEU A 130 -2.17 2.07 11.61
N GLU A 131 -2.88 0.98 11.84
CA GLU A 131 -2.46 -0.38 11.51
C GLU A 131 -2.15 -0.50 10.01
N ARG A 132 -3.09 -0.10 9.16
CA ARG A 132 -2.88 -0.10 7.70
C ARG A 132 -1.71 0.78 7.28
N TRP A 133 -1.58 1.96 7.87
CA TRP A 133 -0.50 2.87 7.54
C TRP A 133 0.87 2.30 7.90
N TRP A 134 1.05 1.84 9.13
CA TRP A 134 2.35 1.35 9.60
C TRP A 134 2.73 0.03 8.94
N HIS A 135 1.77 -0.87 8.73
CA HIS A 135 2.01 -2.09 7.96
C HIS A 135 2.48 -1.77 6.52
N LEU A 136 1.83 -0.83 5.84
CA LEU A 136 2.25 -0.41 4.52
C LEU A 136 3.62 0.28 4.52
N ALA A 137 3.79 1.33 5.32
CA ALA A 137 5.01 2.12 5.33
C ALA A 137 6.25 1.26 5.64
N ASP A 138 6.06 0.19 6.41
CA ASP A 138 7.13 -0.70 6.81
C ASP A 138 7.21 -1.99 5.94
N GLY A 139 6.27 -2.23 5.01
CA GLY A 139 6.23 -3.39 4.09
C GLY A 139 6.33 -3.06 2.58
N GLU A 140 6.13 -1.80 2.15
CA GLU A 140 6.11 -1.37 0.72
C GLU A 140 7.47 -1.54 -0.02
N ASN A 141 8.48 -2.13 0.60
CA ASN A 141 9.83 -2.32 0.04
C ASN A 141 10.33 -3.77 0.03
N ASP A 142 9.45 -4.76 0.19
CA ASP A 142 9.83 -6.17 0.01
C ASP A 142 10.21 -6.53 -1.44
N LEU A 143 10.03 -5.61 -2.40
CA LEU A 143 10.60 -5.69 -3.75
C LEU A 143 12.14 -5.84 -3.78
N TRP A 144 12.85 -5.57 -2.69
CA TRP A 144 14.32 -5.74 -2.58
C TRP A 144 14.79 -6.25 -1.20
N GLY A 145 13.95 -6.95 -0.44
CA GLY A 145 14.33 -7.78 0.72
C GLY A 145 15.18 -7.16 1.84
N SER A 146 15.36 -5.83 1.92
CA SER A 146 16.24 -5.21 2.95
C SER A 146 15.64 -4.01 3.68
N ALA A 147 14.51 -3.46 3.24
CA ALA A 147 14.01 -2.18 3.76
C ALA A 147 12.87 -2.27 4.78
N ALA A 148 12.28 -3.46 4.95
CA ALA A 148 11.27 -3.64 5.97
C ALA A 148 11.88 -3.24 7.33
N GLY A 149 11.26 -2.26 7.99
CA GLY A 149 11.75 -1.64 9.24
C GLY A 149 12.49 -0.30 9.14
N ARG A 150 13.01 0.10 7.97
CA ARG A 150 13.75 1.37 7.84
C ARG A 150 12.85 2.60 7.99
N PHE A 151 11.59 2.52 7.55
CA PHE A 151 10.64 3.63 7.67
C PHE A 151 10.21 3.92 9.11
N ALA A 152 10.08 2.90 9.96
CA ALA A 152 9.83 3.07 11.38
C ALA A 152 10.98 3.83 12.08
N GLU A 153 12.22 3.47 11.76
CA GLU A 153 13.42 4.18 12.22
C GLU A 153 13.43 5.62 11.71
N TYR A 154 13.29 5.85 10.40
CA TYR A 154 13.26 7.19 9.80
C TYR A 154 12.18 8.08 10.42
N ARG A 155 10.97 7.53 10.60
CA ARG A 155 9.83 8.23 11.20
C ARG A 155 10.13 8.64 12.64
N HIS A 156 10.65 7.72 13.46
CA HIS A 156 10.98 8.02 14.85
C HIS A 156 12.13 9.03 14.98
N ASP A 157 13.19 8.86 14.19
CA ASP A 157 14.34 9.77 14.19
C ASP A 157 13.95 11.17 13.71
N PHE A 158 13.10 11.27 12.70
CA PHE A 158 12.54 12.53 12.25
C PHE A 158 11.75 13.23 13.37
N LEU A 159 10.86 12.51 14.06
CA LEU A 159 10.11 13.06 15.19
C LEU A 159 11.02 13.51 16.34
N LYS A 160 12.09 12.78 16.65
CA LYS A 160 13.09 13.21 17.65
C LYS A 160 13.75 14.53 17.27
N ARG A 161 14.11 14.72 16.00
CA ARG A 161 14.69 15.98 15.48
C ARG A 161 13.71 17.15 15.57
N LYS A 162 12.40 16.86 15.49
CA LYS A 162 11.32 17.85 15.62
C LYS A 162 10.77 18.01 17.03
N ARG A 163 11.47 17.53 18.06
CA ARG A 163 11.08 17.80 19.45
C ARG A 163 10.96 19.32 19.68
N PRO A 164 9.92 19.79 20.39
CA PRO A 164 9.81 21.20 20.74
C PRO A 164 11.00 21.59 21.64
N HIS A 165 11.96 22.34 21.10
CA HIS A 165 13.06 22.90 21.91
C HIS A 165 12.63 24.26 22.46
N SER A 166 12.91 24.52 23.73
CA SER A 166 12.61 25.77 24.42
C SER A 166 13.56 26.93 24.07
N GLY A 167 14.23 26.91 22.91
CA GLY A 167 15.24 27.91 22.57
C GLY A 167 15.54 28.04 21.08
N VAL A 168 15.32 29.25 20.57
CA VAL A 168 15.80 29.85 19.31
C VAL A 168 15.33 29.16 18.02
N SER A 169 14.42 29.85 17.31
CA SER A 169 14.14 29.67 15.89
C SER A 169 15.40 29.95 15.08
N LYS A 170 16.20 28.92 14.82
CA LYS A 170 17.09 28.92 13.64
C LYS A 170 16.26 28.45 12.47
N GLN A 171 16.38 29.17 11.35
CA GLN A 171 15.86 28.77 10.05
C GLN A 171 16.29 27.32 9.80
N GLU A 172 15.34 26.39 9.85
CA GLU A 172 15.65 24.96 9.78
C GLU A 172 16.23 24.66 8.40
N SER A 173 17.48 24.22 8.35
CA SER A 173 18.04 23.59 7.15
C SER A 173 17.14 22.42 6.74
N PRO A 174 17.00 22.12 5.43
CA PRO A 174 16.20 20.99 4.98
C PRO A 174 16.66 19.70 5.67
N ASP A 175 15.79 19.08 6.47
CA ASP A 175 16.13 17.83 7.15
C ASP A 175 16.20 16.71 6.10
N PRO A 176 17.34 16.03 5.91
CA PRO A 176 17.50 14.96 4.93
C PRO A 176 16.43 13.86 5.05
N LEU A 177 15.95 13.58 6.27
CA LEU A 177 14.89 12.60 6.51
C LEU A 177 13.55 13.01 5.88
N SER A 178 13.32 14.32 5.66
CA SER A 178 12.10 14.80 5.01
C SER A 178 12.01 14.33 3.55
N TYR A 179 13.16 14.22 2.86
CA TYR A 179 13.20 13.72 1.49
C TYR A 179 13.00 12.21 1.43
N LEU A 180 13.57 11.47 2.38
CA LEU A 180 13.41 10.01 2.47
C LEU A 180 11.98 9.61 2.84
N LEU A 181 11.35 10.34 3.76
CA LEU A 181 9.96 10.11 4.14
C LEU A 181 8.98 10.57 3.05
N GLY A 182 9.30 11.67 2.36
CA GLY A 182 8.41 12.28 1.40
C GLY A 182 7.24 13.03 2.04
N SER A 183 6.62 13.94 1.27
CA SER A 183 5.56 14.83 1.74
C SER A 183 4.29 14.08 2.18
N ARG A 184 3.96 12.95 1.52
CA ARG A 184 2.81 12.10 1.85
C ARG A 184 2.90 11.56 3.28
N GLN A 185 4.04 11.01 3.66
CA GLN A 185 4.25 10.48 5.01
C GLN A 185 4.24 11.58 6.06
N ILE A 186 4.78 12.76 5.72
CA ILE A 186 4.74 13.95 6.60
C ILE A 186 3.31 14.43 6.82
N ALA A 187 2.49 14.50 5.77
CA ALA A 187 1.08 14.85 5.91
C ALA A 187 0.29 13.82 6.72
N LEU A 188 0.55 12.52 6.53
CA LEU A 188 -0.04 11.46 7.36
C LEU A 188 0.36 11.61 8.83
N MET A 189 1.64 11.91 9.14
CA MET A 189 2.05 12.21 10.52
C MET A 189 1.25 13.35 11.15
N GLN A 190 0.87 14.37 10.37
CA GLN A 190 -0.02 15.42 10.87
C GLN A 190 -1.45 14.93 11.09
N LEU A 191 -2.02 14.21 10.13
CA LEU A 191 -3.38 13.68 10.24
C LEU A 191 -3.53 12.75 11.44
N PHE A 192 -2.55 11.88 11.71
CA PHE A 192 -2.53 11.00 12.88
C PHE A 192 -2.09 11.71 14.18
N GLY A 193 -1.79 13.00 14.13
CA GLY A 193 -1.41 13.78 15.31
C GLY A 193 -0.04 13.42 15.89
N LEU A 194 0.85 12.82 15.10
CA LEU A 194 2.26 12.59 15.48
C LEU A 194 3.07 13.90 15.38
N LEU A 195 2.64 14.80 14.50
CA LEU A 195 3.34 16.04 14.17
C LEU A 195 2.35 17.20 14.03
N ASP A 196 2.64 18.33 14.63
CA ASP A 196 1.95 19.59 14.33
C ASP A 196 2.69 20.29 13.20
N ILE A 197 1.99 20.67 12.13
CA ILE A 197 2.55 21.36 10.97
C ILE A 197 1.86 22.70 10.76
N GLU A 198 2.67 23.75 10.65
CA GLU A 198 2.25 25.07 10.20
C GLU A 198 2.68 25.25 8.74
N SER A 199 1.72 25.45 7.84
CA SER A 199 1.99 25.63 6.41
C SER A 199 2.29 27.08 6.07
N GLU A 200 3.10 27.32 5.04
CA GLU A 200 3.22 28.64 4.42
C GLU A 200 1.97 28.97 3.59
N ALA A 201 1.76 30.25 3.26
CA ALA A 201 0.71 30.65 2.33
C ALA A 201 0.98 30.12 0.91
N ALA A 202 -0.08 29.92 0.13
CA ALA A 202 0.04 29.48 -1.26
C ALA A 202 0.78 30.54 -2.09
N VAL A 203 1.81 30.11 -2.82
CA VAL A 203 2.56 30.96 -3.76
C VAL A 203 2.31 30.48 -5.17
N VAL A 204 1.99 31.40 -6.09
CA VAL A 204 1.71 31.09 -7.50
C VAL A 204 2.85 30.26 -8.11
N GLY A 205 2.49 29.13 -8.72
CA GLY A 205 3.44 28.19 -9.34
C GLY A 205 4.22 27.31 -8.35
N ARG A 206 3.93 27.38 -7.05
CA ARG A 206 4.59 26.54 -6.02
C ARG A 206 3.60 25.54 -5.39
N GLY A 207 4.10 24.34 -5.11
CA GLY A 207 3.40 23.33 -4.33
C GLY A 207 3.45 23.63 -2.82
N TRP A 208 2.95 22.69 -2.03
CA TRP A 208 2.85 22.83 -0.57
C TRP A 208 4.23 23.09 0.08
N LYS A 209 4.28 24.10 0.96
CA LYS A 209 5.46 24.46 1.73
C LYS A 209 5.13 24.52 3.22
N ILE A 210 6.08 24.06 4.01
CA ILE A 210 5.94 23.93 5.46
C ILE A 210 6.80 25.02 6.10
N LYS A 211 6.17 25.83 6.95
CA LYS A 211 6.81 26.90 7.71
C LYS A 211 7.47 26.34 8.97
N ARG A 212 6.79 25.43 9.67
CA ARG A 212 7.26 24.85 10.93
C ARG A 212 6.65 23.48 11.18
N MET A 213 7.42 22.61 11.85
CA MET A 213 6.96 21.32 12.34
C MET A 213 7.33 21.13 13.81
N ALA A 214 6.48 20.48 14.60
CA ALA A 214 6.77 20.12 15.98
C ALA A 214 6.20 18.72 16.30
N ALA A 215 7.01 17.82 16.83
CA ALA A 215 6.56 16.50 17.23
C ALA A 215 5.68 16.60 18.49
N THR A 216 4.56 15.88 18.47
CA THR A 216 3.65 15.81 19.62
C THR A 216 4.17 14.80 20.64
N ARG A 217 3.70 14.89 21.90
CA ARG A 217 4.01 13.88 22.93
C ARG A 217 3.53 12.50 22.49
N TRP A 218 2.35 12.42 21.90
CA TRP A 218 1.79 11.21 21.29
C TRP A 218 2.72 10.65 20.22
N GLY A 219 3.16 11.47 19.26
CA GLY A 219 4.00 11.02 18.17
C GLY A 219 5.34 10.45 18.62
N LEU A 220 5.96 11.09 19.61
CA LEU A 220 7.22 10.61 20.19
C LEU A 220 7.04 9.27 20.91
N SER A 221 6.04 9.14 21.78
CA SER A 221 5.80 7.89 22.52
C SER A 221 5.32 6.75 21.61
N ALA A 222 4.36 7.00 20.71
CA ALA A 222 3.84 6.00 19.79
C ALA A 222 4.94 5.47 18.85
N SER A 223 5.72 6.36 18.23
CA SER A 223 6.82 5.93 17.34
C SER A 223 7.95 5.20 18.07
N ALA A 224 8.34 5.67 19.27
CA ALA A 224 9.41 5.04 20.05
C ALA A 224 9.03 3.63 20.51
N THR A 225 7.79 3.46 20.99
CA THR A 225 7.30 2.19 21.49
C THR A 225 7.03 1.20 20.38
N TYR A 226 6.53 1.66 19.23
CA TYR A 226 6.41 0.81 18.05
C TYR A 226 7.76 0.29 17.59
N LEU A 227 8.78 1.16 17.51
CA LEU A 227 10.13 0.76 17.11
C LEU A 227 10.73 -0.33 18.03
N LYS A 228 10.49 -0.22 19.35
CA LYS A 228 10.86 -1.26 20.32
C LYS A 228 10.13 -2.57 20.06
N ALA A 229 8.84 -2.52 19.73
CA ALA A 229 8.04 -3.70 19.41
C ALA A 229 8.52 -4.42 18.14
N SER A 230 8.98 -3.65 17.15
CA SER A 230 9.52 -4.16 15.90
C SER A 230 10.92 -4.78 16.02
N GLY A 231 11.59 -4.69 17.17
CA GLY A 231 12.93 -5.24 17.38
C GLY A 231 14.09 -4.42 16.81
N TYR A 232 13.80 -3.25 16.22
CA TYR A 232 14.82 -2.35 15.67
C TYR A 232 15.40 -1.41 16.74
N SER A 233 16.67 -1.04 16.59
CA SER A 233 17.39 -0.18 17.54
C SER A 233 17.63 1.22 16.97
N THR A 234 17.35 2.25 17.78
CA THR A 234 17.47 3.69 17.48
C THR A 234 18.89 4.21 17.17
N GLY A 235 19.93 3.37 17.16
CA GLY A 235 21.33 3.81 17.19
C GLY A 235 22.11 3.75 15.86
N ALA A 236 21.67 2.99 14.86
CA ALA A 236 22.54 2.58 13.76
C ALA A 236 22.31 3.32 12.43
N LEU A 237 21.39 4.30 12.39
CA LEU A 237 20.97 4.93 11.15
C LEU A 237 22.08 5.71 10.43
N LEU A 238 22.84 6.51 11.18
CA LEU A 238 23.91 7.37 10.65
C LEU A 238 25.14 6.57 10.23
N GLU A 239 25.51 5.53 10.97
CA GLU A 239 26.61 4.62 10.61
C GLU A 239 26.29 3.80 9.35
N ARG A 240 25.04 3.35 9.20
CA ARG A 240 24.59 2.53 8.06
C ARG A 240 24.37 3.31 6.77
N LEU A 241 23.99 4.59 6.85
CA LEU A 241 23.87 5.46 5.67
C LEU A 241 25.24 5.84 5.06
N LEU A 242 26.33 5.65 5.80
CA LEU A 242 27.69 6.03 5.40
C LEU A 242 28.57 4.86 4.95
N VAL A 243 28.21 3.59 5.25
CA VAL A 243 28.97 2.39 4.89
C VAL A 243 28.09 1.40 4.10
N PRO A 244 28.18 1.34 2.76
CA PRO A 244 27.30 0.52 1.91
C PRO A 244 27.62 -0.99 1.88
N SER A 245 28.41 -1.54 2.81
CA SER A 245 28.89 -2.92 2.68
C SER A 245 29.25 -3.56 4.01
N VAL A 246 28.31 -4.29 4.63
CA VAL A 246 28.55 -5.56 5.33
C VAL A 246 27.25 -6.35 5.31
N GLU A 247 27.31 -7.64 4.96
CA GLU A 247 26.25 -8.62 5.18
C GLU A 247 25.72 -8.52 6.63
N ASN A 248 24.40 -8.37 6.77
CA ASN A 248 23.78 -8.28 8.09
C ASN A 248 23.77 -9.65 8.77
N SER A 249 24.76 -9.91 9.62
CA SER A 249 24.57 -10.78 10.78
C SER A 249 23.78 -10.00 11.83
N ALA A 250 22.46 -9.91 11.63
CA ALA A 250 21.57 -9.61 12.74
C ALA A 250 21.42 -10.90 13.55
N ALA A 251 21.96 -10.92 14.77
CA ALA A 251 21.75 -12.01 15.70
C ALA A 251 20.25 -12.26 15.86
N THR A 252 19.77 -13.31 15.19
CA THR A 252 18.44 -13.89 15.40
C THR A 252 18.40 -14.47 16.80
N ALA A 253 17.93 -13.67 17.76
CA ALA A 253 17.55 -14.19 19.05
C ALA A 253 16.41 -15.20 18.83
N GLU A 254 16.69 -16.46 19.13
CA GLU A 254 15.73 -17.57 19.05
C GLU A 254 14.39 -17.17 19.70
N LEU A 255 13.31 -17.25 18.92
CA LEU A 255 11.96 -16.90 19.32
C LEU A 255 11.32 -18.10 20.06
N SER A 256 10.57 -17.83 21.13
CA SER A 256 9.74 -18.84 21.79
C SER A 256 8.47 -19.12 20.98
N ASP A 257 8.13 -20.40 20.82
CA ASP A 257 7.06 -20.99 19.98
C ASP A 257 5.62 -20.42 20.12
N ALA A 258 5.28 -19.69 21.18
CA ALA A 258 3.89 -19.33 21.47
C ALA A 258 3.32 -18.13 20.69
N ASP A 259 4.17 -17.35 20.01
CA ASP A 259 3.79 -16.09 19.30
C ASP A 259 4.55 -15.91 17.96
N ALA A 260 5.10 -16.99 17.41
CA ALA A 260 5.78 -16.99 16.11
C ALA A 260 4.78 -16.60 15.01
N GLY A 261 4.91 -15.40 14.44
CA GLY A 261 4.11 -14.95 13.27
C GLY A 261 3.25 -13.69 13.45
N LEU A 262 3.25 -13.03 14.61
CA LEU A 262 2.50 -11.77 14.76
C LEU A 262 3.24 -10.56 14.16
N SER A 263 2.51 -9.72 13.42
CA SER A 263 3.09 -8.49 12.85
C SER A 263 3.57 -7.51 13.94
N PRO A 264 4.56 -6.65 13.65
CA PRO A 264 5.06 -5.66 14.61
C PRO A 264 3.97 -4.77 15.22
N PHE A 265 2.93 -4.46 14.46
CA PHE A 265 1.79 -3.69 14.94
C PHE A 265 1.02 -4.43 16.03
N TYR A 266 0.72 -5.72 15.87
CA TYR A 266 -0.01 -6.49 16.88
C TYR A 266 0.81 -6.69 18.15
N SER A 267 2.12 -6.87 18.01
CA SER A 267 3.06 -6.91 19.14
C SER A 267 3.06 -5.58 19.93
N TRP A 268 3.07 -4.45 19.23
CA TRP A 268 2.93 -3.12 19.84
C TRP A 268 1.55 -2.91 20.47
N ALA A 269 0.49 -3.29 19.76
CA ALA A 269 -0.90 -3.13 20.20
C ALA A 269 -1.15 -3.87 21.52
N LYS A 270 -0.66 -5.11 21.67
CA LYS A 270 -0.77 -5.90 22.93
C LYS A 270 -0.27 -5.11 24.15
N VAL A 271 0.80 -4.35 24.02
CA VAL A 271 1.41 -3.56 25.11
C VAL A 271 0.62 -2.27 25.40
N VAL A 272 0.03 -1.67 24.37
CA VAL A 272 -0.67 -0.38 24.46
C VAL A 272 -2.16 -0.55 24.80
N LEU A 273 -2.78 -1.65 24.41
CA LEU A 273 -4.20 -1.97 24.58
C LEU A 273 -4.74 -1.74 26.00
N PRO A 274 -4.02 -2.07 27.09
CA PRO A 274 -4.50 -1.79 28.45
C PRO A 274 -4.80 -0.31 28.73
N SER A 275 -4.19 0.61 27.98
CA SER A 275 -4.47 2.05 28.08
C SER A 275 -5.74 2.47 27.32
N PHE A 276 -6.26 1.65 26.40
CA PHE A 276 -7.38 1.96 25.51
C PHE A 276 -8.55 0.97 25.67
N PRO A 277 -9.32 1.03 26.76
CA PRO A 277 -10.43 0.09 26.99
C PRO A 277 -11.58 0.18 25.97
N ALA A 278 -11.64 1.28 25.21
CA ALA A 278 -12.58 1.48 24.10
C ALA A 278 -12.13 0.78 22.81
N TRP A 279 -10.86 0.41 22.67
CA TRP A 279 -10.37 -0.33 21.50
C TRP A 279 -10.63 -1.82 21.71
N ARG A 280 -11.72 -2.34 21.13
CA ARG A 280 -12.13 -3.75 21.29
C ARG A 280 -12.18 -4.48 19.95
N ASN A 281 -12.46 -3.75 18.89
CA ASN A 281 -12.59 -4.26 17.54
C ASN A 281 -11.53 -3.64 16.63
N ILE A 282 -11.24 -4.35 15.54
CA ILE A 282 -10.45 -3.86 14.40
C ILE A 282 -11.32 -3.96 13.15
N LEU A 283 -11.03 -3.16 12.13
CA LEU A 283 -11.77 -3.16 10.86
C LEU A 283 -11.80 -4.56 10.20
N GLY A 284 -10.75 -5.37 10.40
CA GLY A 284 -10.63 -6.69 9.82
C GLY A 284 -10.34 -6.66 8.33
N GLY A 285 -10.45 -7.82 7.68
CA GLY A 285 -10.30 -7.98 6.24
C GLY A 285 -11.64 -7.98 5.50
N VAL A 286 -11.54 -8.00 4.16
CA VAL A 286 -12.69 -8.24 3.28
C VAL A 286 -13.17 -9.66 3.50
N ASP A 287 -14.48 -9.86 3.42
CA ASP A 287 -15.06 -11.20 3.53
C ASP A 287 -14.58 -12.05 2.36
N ALA A 288 -14.47 -13.37 2.56
CA ALA A 288 -14.07 -14.27 1.49
C ALA A 288 -15.06 -14.15 0.32
N VAL A 289 -14.58 -13.61 -0.80
CA VAL A 289 -15.35 -13.51 -2.03
C VAL A 289 -15.19 -14.83 -2.78
N GLU A 290 -16.30 -15.39 -3.24
CA GLU A 290 -16.24 -16.61 -4.04
C GLU A 290 -15.48 -16.33 -5.35
N PRO A 291 -14.46 -17.15 -5.69
CA PRO A 291 -13.73 -16.99 -6.94
C PRO A 291 -14.65 -16.99 -8.15
N PHE A 292 -14.31 -16.19 -9.17
CA PHE A 292 -15.05 -16.23 -10.42
C PHE A 292 -14.94 -17.62 -11.05
N ARG A 293 -16.09 -18.21 -11.43
CA ARG A 293 -16.16 -19.50 -12.14
C ARG A 293 -16.61 -19.27 -13.58
N GLY A 294 -16.03 -20.02 -14.51
CA GLY A 294 -16.30 -19.86 -15.94
C GLY A 294 -15.03 -19.91 -16.78
N SER A 295 -15.05 -19.25 -17.93
CA SER A 295 -13.89 -19.04 -18.81
C SER A 295 -13.48 -17.58 -18.87
N MET A 296 -12.21 -17.35 -19.18
CA MET A 296 -11.61 -16.02 -19.33
C MET A 296 -10.89 -15.95 -20.67
N THR A 297 -11.23 -14.95 -21.48
CA THR A 297 -10.62 -14.74 -22.80
C THR A 297 -9.55 -13.65 -22.70
N PHE A 298 -8.32 -13.99 -23.02
CA PHE A 298 -7.19 -13.07 -23.03
C PHE A 298 -6.70 -12.81 -24.45
N LYS A 299 -6.25 -11.58 -24.71
CA LYS A 299 -5.38 -11.25 -25.81
C LYS A 299 -3.95 -11.11 -25.30
N VAL A 300 -3.10 -12.04 -25.69
CA VAL A 300 -1.67 -12.11 -25.35
C VAL A 300 -0.88 -11.52 -26.50
N SER A 301 -0.10 -10.46 -26.25
CA SER A 301 0.68 -9.79 -27.28
C SER A 301 2.16 -9.77 -26.92
N LEU A 302 3.01 -10.05 -27.92
CA LEU A 302 4.45 -9.91 -27.84
C LEU A 302 4.92 -8.89 -28.89
N GLY A 303 5.46 -7.77 -28.43
CA GLY A 303 5.76 -6.63 -29.32
C GLY A 303 4.50 -5.99 -29.89
N GLN A 304 4.57 -5.47 -31.13
CA GLN A 304 3.46 -4.75 -31.78
C GLN A 304 2.65 -5.61 -32.76
N SER A 305 3.24 -6.67 -33.32
CA SER A 305 2.70 -7.39 -34.47
C SER A 305 2.40 -8.87 -34.22
N VAL A 306 2.74 -9.41 -33.06
CA VAL A 306 2.50 -10.82 -32.73
C VAL A 306 1.51 -10.90 -31.57
N TRP A 307 0.41 -11.63 -31.77
CA TRP A 307 -0.55 -11.88 -30.71
C TRP A 307 -1.28 -13.22 -30.87
N ARG A 308 -1.80 -13.71 -29.74
CA ARG A 308 -2.70 -14.85 -29.59
C ARG A 308 -3.92 -14.42 -28.80
N ARG A 309 -5.10 -14.87 -29.18
CA ARG A 309 -6.32 -14.75 -28.39
C ARG A 309 -6.62 -16.13 -27.84
N ILE A 310 -6.59 -16.26 -26.53
CA ILE A 310 -6.73 -17.52 -25.82
C ILE A 310 -7.96 -17.48 -24.92
N VAL A 311 -8.61 -18.62 -24.74
CA VAL A 311 -9.60 -18.84 -23.69
C VAL A 311 -9.03 -19.83 -22.69
N VAL A 312 -9.16 -19.52 -21.40
CA VAL A 312 -8.61 -20.32 -20.29
C VAL A 312 -9.68 -20.45 -19.21
N PRO A 313 -9.86 -21.63 -18.58
CA PRO A 313 -10.75 -21.78 -17.43
C PRO A 313 -10.35 -20.85 -16.29
N ALA A 314 -11.34 -20.25 -15.62
CA ALA A 314 -11.07 -19.40 -14.46
C ALA A 314 -10.46 -20.18 -13.28
N ALA A 315 -10.64 -21.51 -13.24
CA ALA A 315 -10.05 -22.39 -12.23
C ALA A 315 -8.57 -22.70 -12.48
N SER A 316 -8.02 -22.36 -13.65
CA SER A 316 -6.59 -22.52 -13.93
C SER A 316 -5.74 -21.56 -13.09
N SER A 317 -4.54 -22.00 -12.73
CA SER A 317 -3.54 -21.18 -12.05
C SER A 317 -2.89 -20.18 -13.01
N PHE A 318 -2.08 -19.26 -12.48
CA PHE A 318 -1.21 -18.43 -13.32
C PHE A 318 -0.05 -19.25 -13.91
N GLU A 319 0.36 -20.35 -13.27
CA GLU A 319 1.30 -21.31 -13.84
C GLU A 319 0.72 -21.96 -15.10
N ASP A 320 -0.51 -22.49 -15.03
CA ASP A 320 -1.22 -23.04 -16.21
C ASP A 320 -1.29 -22.00 -17.35
N LEU A 321 -1.52 -20.73 -17.00
CA LEU A 321 -1.53 -19.63 -17.96
C LEU A 321 -0.14 -19.37 -18.57
N ALA A 322 0.93 -19.44 -17.77
CA ALA A 322 2.29 -19.26 -18.25
C ALA A 322 2.67 -20.36 -19.24
N GLU A 323 2.48 -21.63 -18.87
CA GLU A 323 2.73 -22.79 -19.71
C GLU A 323 1.98 -22.68 -21.04
N PHE A 324 0.69 -22.34 -20.97
CA PHE A 324 -0.13 -22.20 -22.18
C PHE A 324 0.30 -21.03 -23.05
N ILE A 325 0.72 -19.90 -22.46
CA ILE A 325 1.27 -18.78 -23.24
C ILE A 325 2.56 -19.22 -23.95
N LEU A 326 3.50 -19.85 -23.26
CA LEU A 326 4.78 -20.26 -23.85
C LEU A 326 4.57 -21.24 -25.01
N ASP A 327 3.72 -22.25 -24.82
CA ASP A 327 3.37 -23.22 -25.87
C ASP A 327 2.81 -22.54 -27.13
N THR A 328 1.88 -21.58 -26.97
CA THR A 328 1.27 -20.88 -28.12
C THR A 328 2.21 -19.95 -28.89
N PHE A 329 3.38 -19.64 -28.31
CA PHE A 329 4.45 -18.88 -28.94
C PHE A 329 5.67 -19.75 -29.30
N GLU A 330 5.58 -21.08 -29.15
CA GLU A 330 6.67 -22.03 -29.43
C GLU A 330 7.93 -21.76 -28.58
N PHE A 331 7.74 -21.30 -27.34
CA PHE A 331 8.82 -21.10 -26.37
C PHE A 331 8.98 -22.34 -25.48
N ASP A 332 10.21 -22.65 -25.08
CA ASP A 332 10.47 -23.59 -23.98
C ASP A 332 10.14 -22.96 -22.61
N ASP A 333 10.11 -23.78 -21.56
CA ASP A 333 9.96 -23.37 -20.16
C ASP A 333 11.25 -23.66 -19.35
N GLU A 334 12.40 -23.25 -19.88
CA GLU A 334 13.68 -23.44 -19.19
C GLU A 334 14.03 -22.28 -18.24
N HIS A 335 13.29 -21.16 -18.30
CA HIS A 335 13.63 -19.93 -17.58
C HIS A 335 12.52 -19.44 -16.64
N LEU A 336 12.94 -18.76 -15.57
CA LEU A 336 12.03 -18.18 -14.59
C LEU A 336 11.16 -17.08 -15.18
N TYR A 337 9.94 -16.96 -14.65
CA TYR A 337 9.01 -15.91 -15.02
C TYR A 337 8.38 -15.17 -13.83
N GLN A 338 7.60 -14.14 -14.16
CA GLN A 338 6.80 -13.39 -13.19
C GLN A 338 5.60 -12.72 -13.85
N PHE A 339 4.45 -12.76 -13.18
CA PHE A 339 3.29 -11.94 -13.51
C PHE A 339 3.20 -10.70 -12.64
N ARG A 340 2.73 -9.59 -13.22
CA ARG A 340 2.47 -8.33 -12.50
C ARG A 340 1.15 -7.72 -12.95
N TYR A 341 0.28 -7.38 -12.00
CA TYR A 341 -0.99 -6.70 -12.29
C TYR A 341 -1.47 -5.87 -11.10
N GLN A 342 -2.46 -5.01 -11.33
CA GLN A 342 -3.15 -4.28 -10.27
C GLN A 342 -4.44 -4.99 -9.88
N ASP A 343 -4.61 -5.27 -8.59
CA ASP A 343 -5.87 -5.77 -8.04
C ASP A 343 -6.96 -4.68 -8.01
N GLU A 344 -8.13 -5.02 -7.48
CA GLU A 344 -9.25 -4.09 -7.34
C GLU A 344 -8.96 -2.93 -6.37
N TYR A 345 -7.98 -3.04 -5.49
CA TYR A 345 -7.53 -1.97 -4.59
C TYR A 345 -6.36 -1.16 -5.21
N ALA A 346 -6.08 -1.39 -6.50
CA ALA A 346 -4.96 -0.87 -7.28
C ALA A 346 -3.57 -1.26 -6.70
N SER A 347 -3.51 -2.23 -5.81
CA SER A 347 -2.26 -2.75 -5.25
C SER A 347 -1.57 -3.58 -6.32
N LEU A 348 -0.26 -3.41 -6.45
CA LEU A 348 0.53 -4.20 -7.39
C LEU A 348 0.68 -5.61 -6.82
N ARG A 349 0.09 -6.59 -7.50
CA ARG A 349 0.32 -8.01 -7.27
C ARG A 349 1.48 -8.47 -8.14
N MET A 350 2.32 -9.31 -7.56
CA MET A 350 3.42 -10.00 -8.21
C MET A 350 3.21 -11.48 -7.92
N LEU A 351 3.20 -12.32 -8.96
CA LEU A 351 3.20 -13.77 -8.81
C LEU A 351 4.50 -14.29 -9.43
N ALA A 352 5.34 -14.87 -8.60
CA ALA A 352 6.63 -15.42 -9.02
C ALA A 352 6.46 -16.82 -9.62
N ASP A 353 7.49 -17.25 -10.35
CA ASP A 353 7.65 -18.64 -10.76
C ASP A 353 7.66 -19.58 -9.54
N PRO A 354 6.94 -20.71 -9.57
CA PRO A 354 6.92 -21.68 -8.46
C PRO A 354 8.31 -22.22 -8.08
N ARG A 355 9.27 -22.20 -9.02
CA ARG A 355 10.69 -22.53 -8.75
C ARG A 355 11.38 -21.57 -7.78
N CYS A 356 10.73 -20.47 -7.40
CA CYS A 356 11.22 -19.49 -6.43
C CYS A 356 10.37 -19.45 -5.14
N SER A 357 9.62 -20.51 -4.83
CA SER A 357 8.77 -20.58 -3.62
C SER A 357 9.53 -20.51 -2.30
N ASP A 358 10.85 -20.68 -2.31
CA ASP A 358 11.74 -20.51 -1.16
C ASP A 358 12.13 -19.04 -0.91
N VAL A 359 11.91 -18.17 -1.89
CA VAL A 359 12.27 -16.74 -1.86
C VAL A 359 11.05 -15.84 -1.83
N TYR A 360 9.95 -16.24 -2.46
CA TYR A 360 8.73 -15.44 -2.57
C TYR A 360 7.52 -16.16 -1.98
N ASP A 361 6.69 -15.40 -1.28
CA ASP A 361 5.46 -15.91 -0.64
C ASP A 361 4.26 -16.02 -1.60
N ASP A 362 4.27 -15.31 -2.73
CA ASP A 362 3.18 -15.28 -3.71
C ASP A 362 3.65 -15.95 -5.02
N CYS A 363 3.31 -17.23 -5.23
CA CYS A 363 3.68 -17.98 -6.43
C CYS A 363 2.52 -18.14 -7.44
N ALA A 364 2.86 -18.40 -8.71
CA ALA A 364 1.89 -18.45 -9.81
C ALA A 364 0.99 -19.70 -9.80
N ASP A 365 1.43 -20.79 -9.15
CA ASP A 365 0.67 -22.03 -8.95
C ASP A 365 -0.37 -21.92 -7.83
N GLU A 366 -0.20 -20.97 -6.91
CA GLU A 366 -1.04 -20.80 -5.72
C GLU A 366 -2.29 -19.93 -5.95
N VAL A 367 -2.35 -19.20 -7.07
CA VAL A 367 -3.43 -18.25 -7.37
C VAL A 367 -4.10 -18.62 -8.67
N THR A 368 -5.41 -18.82 -8.64
CA THR A 368 -6.21 -19.04 -9.85
C THR A 368 -6.61 -17.74 -10.55
N LEU A 369 -6.90 -17.81 -11.84
CA LEU A 369 -7.39 -16.67 -12.62
C LEU A 369 -8.71 -16.12 -12.06
N GLY A 370 -9.56 -16.98 -11.51
CA GLY A 370 -10.82 -16.66 -10.87
C GLY A 370 -10.68 -15.93 -9.53
N GLU A 371 -9.61 -16.21 -8.78
CA GLU A 371 -9.26 -15.55 -7.51
C GLU A 371 -8.62 -14.18 -7.73
N ALA A 372 -7.90 -13.99 -8.83
CA ALA A 372 -7.17 -12.74 -9.11
C ALA A 372 -8.06 -11.50 -9.29
N GLY A 373 -9.38 -11.67 -9.43
CA GLY A 373 -10.31 -10.54 -9.51
C GLY A 373 -10.19 -9.68 -10.77
N LEU A 374 -9.49 -10.15 -11.82
CA LEU A 374 -9.21 -9.41 -13.06
C LEU A 374 -10.45 -9.07 -13.89
N LEU A 375 -10.82 -7.81 -14.08
CA LEU A 375 -11.96 -7.35 -14.88
C LEU A 375 -11.58 -7.15 -16.37
N PRO A 376 -12.55 -7.30 -17.30
CA PRO A 376 -12.32 -6.97 -18.71
C PRO A 376 -11.68 -5.59 -18.91
N GLY A 377 -10.69 -5.52 -19.78
CA GLY A 377 -9.86 -4.33 -20.02
C GLY A 377 -8.63 -4.23 -19.11
N GLN A 378 -8.45 -5.10 -18.12
CA GLN A 378 -7.22 -5.14 -17.30
C GLN A 378 -6.07 -5.85 -18.00
N LEU A 379 -4.89 -5.27 -17.86
CA LEU A 379 -3.64 -5.79 -18.39
C LEU A 379 -2.85 -6.47 -17.26
N VAL A 380 -2.41 -7.69 -17.53
CA VAL A 380 -1.39 -8.40 -16.76
C VAL A 380 -0.10 -8.38 -17.58
N GLU A 381 1.01 -7.97 -16.95
CA GLU A 381 2.34 -8.09 -17.54
C GLU A 381 2.90 -9.47 -17.19
N PHE A 382 3.33 -10.21 -18.20
CA PHE A 382 4.01 -11.50 -18.02
C PHE A 382 5.45 -11.36 -18.54
N ARG A 383 6.41 -11.44 -17.62
CA ARG A 383 7.84 -11.35 -17.92
C ARG A 383 8.44 -12.75 -17.85
N TYR A 384 8.98 -13.22 -18.97
CA TYR A 384 9.62 -14.53 -19.10
C TYR A 384 11.10 -14.35 -19.46
N ASP A 385 11.94 -15.23 -18.90
CA ASP A 385 13.41 -15.15 -18.95
C ASP A 385 13.97 -13.78 -18.54
N PHE A 386 14.53 -13.67 -17.34
CA PHE A 386 15.06 -12.40 -16.86
C PHE A 386 16.37 -11.96 -17.54
N GLY A 387 17.03 -12.86 -18.27
CA GLY A 387 18.17 -12.54 -19.13
C GLY A 387 17.73 -11.75 -20.36
N ASP A 388 16.96 -12.40 -21.24
CA ASP A 388 16.49 -11.76 -22.49
C ASP A 388 15.30 -10.83 -22.28
N ASN A 389 14.61 -10.95 -21.14
CA ASN A 389 13.55 -10.07 -20.67
C ASN A 389 12.39 -9.98 -21.68
N TRP A 390 11.86 -11.15 -22.07
CA TRP A 390 10.64 -11.26 -22.85
C TRP A 390 9.45 -10.69 -22.06
N ARG A 391 8.65 -9.85 -22.71
CA ARG A 391 7.53 -9.13 -22.07
C ARG A 391 6.25 -9.30 -22.86
N PHE A 392 5.39 -10.16 -22.36
CA PHE A 392 4.05 -10.37 -22.87
C PHE A 392 3.06 -9.43 -22.19
N LYS A 393 2.13 -8.92 -22.99
CA LYS A 393 0.97 -8.15 -22.53
C LYS A 393 -0.25 -9.05 -22.59
N VAL A 394 -0.79 -9.43 -21.44
CA VAL A 394 -1.94 -10.34 -21.30
C VAL A 394 -3.16 -9.50 -20.92
N LEU A 395 -3.94 -9.10 -21.92
CA LEU A 395 -5.14 -8.27 -21.75
C LEU A 395 -6.37 -9.17 -21.58
N LEU A 396 -7.08 -9.06 -20.47
CA LEU A 396 -8.38 -9.74 -20.33
C LEU A 396 -9.43 -9.02 -21.17
N GLU A 397 -10.02 -9.70 -22.16
CA GLU A 397 -11.06 -9.14 -23.02
C GLU A 397 -12.48 -9.51 -22.55
N LYS A 398 -12.67 -10.72 -22.02
CA LYS A 398 -14.01 -11.23 -21.65
C LYS A 398 -13.94 -12.21 -20.47
N ARG A 399 -14.98 -12.20 -19.64
CA ARG A 399 -15.32 -13.26 -18.68
C ARG A 399 -16.64 -13.92 -19.10
N ASP A 400 -16.73 -15.23 -19.06
CA ASP A 400 -17.96 -15.96 -19.38
C ASP A 400 -18.29 -16.98 -18.28
N ALA A 401 -19.37 -16.75 -17.53
CA ALA A 401 -19.77 -17.60 -16.42
C ALA A 401 -20.37 -18.96 -16.88
N SER A 402 -20.68 -19.12 -18.16
CA SER A 402 -21.36 -20.32 -18.67
C SER A 402 -20.40 -21.45 -19.07
N GLU A 403 -19.10 -21.16 -19.25
CA GLU A 403 -18.09 -22.07 -19.82
C GLU A 403 -17.06 -22.55 -18.78
N GLY A 404 -17.51 -23.13 -17.67
CA GLY A 404 -16.65 -23.46 -16.53
C GLY A 404 -15.79 -24.73 -16.62
N GLY A 405 -15.67 -25.38 -17.78
CA GLY A 405 -15.05 -26.73 -17.86
C GLY A 405 -14.31 -27.10 -19.14
N GLY A 406 -14.02 -26.14 -20.01
CA GLY A 406 -13.20 -26.37 -21.22
C GLY A 406 -11.70 -26.55 -20.91
N LYS A 407 -10.91 -27.00 -21.88
CA LYS A 407 -9.44 -26.88 -21.82
C LYS A 407 -9.02 -25.50 -22.36
N PRO A 408 -7.81 -25.01 -22.02
CA PRO A 408 -7.25 -23.84 -22.68
C PRO A 408 -7.23 -24.02 -24.21
N GLU A 409 -7.60 -22.97 -24.95
CA GLU A 409 -7.68 -23.01 -26.42
C GLU A 409 -7.27 -21.67 -27.06
N VAL A 410 -6.62 -21.73 -28.23
CA VAL A 410 -6.35 -20.55 -29.07
C VAL A 410 -7.55 -20.28 -29.98
N LEU A 411 -8.22 -19.15 -29.75
CA LEU A 411 -9.37 -18.70 -30.54
C LEU A 411 -8.98 -17.98 -31.83
N ALA A 412 -7.85 -17.27 -31.82
CA ALA A 412 -7.32 -16.54 -32.97
C ALA A 412 -5.83 -16.20 -32.78
N GLU A 413 -5.11 -16.00 -33.87
CA GLU A 413 -3.71 -15.61 -33.84
C GLU A 413 -3.32 -14.65 -34.96
N HIS A 414 -2.21 -13.94 -34.78
CA HIS A 414 -1.62 -13.08 -35.79
C HIS A 414 -0.12 -12.94 -35.58
N GLY A 415 0.63 -12.92 -36.69
CA GLY A 415 2.08 -12.81 -36.69
C GLY A 415 2.76 -14.12 -36.32
N LYS A 416 3.92 -14.37 -36.96
CA LYS A 416 4.79 -15.50 -36.61
C LYS A 416 5.44 -15.20 -35.25
N ALA A 417 5.49 -16.20 -34.37
CA ALA A 417 6.24 -16.09 -33.13
C ALA A 417 7.73 -15.81 -33.43
N PRO A 418 8.40 -14.92 -32.66
CA PRO A 418 9.83 -14.73 -32.81
C PRO A 418 10.57 -16.01 -32.40
N GLN A 419 11.76 -16.23 -32.95
CA GLN A 419 12.65 -17.25 -32.42
C GLN A 419 13.08 -16.84 -31.01
N GLN A 420 12.97 -17.76 -30.05
CA GLN A 420 13.24 -17.50 -28.65
C GLN A 420 14.72 -17.16 -28.38
N TYR A 421 15.66 -17.93 -28.93
CA TYR A 421 17.10 -17.67 -28.81
C TYR A 421 17.77 -17.67 -30.17
N GLN A 422 18.74 -16.77 -30.38
CA GLN A 422 19.51 -16.67 -31.62
C GLN A 422 20.64 -17.67 -31.72
#